data_AF-H3G5X0-F1
#
_entry.id   AF-H3G5X0-F1
#
_cell.length_a   1.000
_cell.length_b   1.000
_cell.length_c   1.000
_cell.angle_alpha   90.00
_cell.angle_beta   90.00
_cell.angle_gamma   90.00
#
_symmetry.space_group_name_H-M   'P 1'
#
loop_
_entity.id
_entity.type
_entity.pdbx_description
1 polymer ?
#
loop_
_entity_poly.entity_id
_entity_poly.type
_entity_poly.pdbx_seq_one_letter_code
_entity_poly.pdbx_strand_id
1 'polypeptide(L)' 'KEVEEVVRVGPTLKEGEQVFGVAHIFASFNDTFVHV' A
#
# COMPACT_ATOMS: atom_id res chain seq x y z
N LYS A 1 28.68 -3.90 4.11
CA LYS A 1 27.44 -4.44 3.51
C LYS A 1 26.74 -3.23 2.94
N GLU A 2 26.84 -3.03 1.63
CA GLU A 2 26.13 -1.93 0.96
C GLU A 2 24.63 -2.13 1.22
N VAL A 3 23.99 -1.14 1.81
CA VAL A 3 22.55 -1.15 2.03
C VAL A 3 21.95 -0.70 0.71
N GLU A 4 21.58 -1.65 -0.15
CA GLU A 4 20.80 -1.34 -1.36
C GLU A 4 19.49 -0.68 -0.92
N GLU A 5 19.33 0.59 -1.28
CA GLU A 5 18.11 1.34 -1.04
C GLU A 5 17.01 0.74 -1.92
N VAL A 6 15.97 0.20 -1.29
CA VAL A 6 14.84 -0.41 -2.02
C VAL A 6 14.08 0.71 -2.73
N VAL A 7 14.40 0.96 -4.00
CA VAL A 7 13.69 1.94 -4.83
C VAL A 7 12.27 1.43 -5.09
N ARG A 8 11.30 1.99 -4.37
CA ARG A 8 9.88 1.69 -4.57
C ARG A 8 9.33 2.59 -5.67
N VAL A 9 9.06 2.01 -6.84
CA VAL A 9 8.46 2.70 -7.98
C VAL A 9 6.93 2.61 -7.88
N GLY A 10 6.26 3.76 -7.82
CA GLY A 10 4.80 3.86 -7.80
C GLY A 10 4.22 4.50 -9.07
N PRO A 11 2.88 4.54 -9.21
CA PRO A 11 2.24 5.21 -10.34
C PRO A 11 2.60 6.70 -10.39
N THR A 12 2.82 7.24 -11.58
CA THR A 12 3.02 8.68 -11.79
C THR A 12 1.66 9.37 -11.96
N LEU A 13 1.30 10.29 -11.08
CA LEU A 13 0.06 11.06 -11.15
C LEU A 13 0.29 12.44 -11.77
N LYS A 14 -0.72 12.97 -12.46
CA LYS A 14 -0.79 14.40 -12.82
C LYS A 14 -1.38 15.21 -11.67
N GLU A 15 -1.23 16.54 -11.76
CA GLU A 15 -1.82 17.46 -10.78
C GLU A 15 -3.35 17.29 -10.71
N GLY A 16 -3.86 17.06 -9.50
CA GLY A 16 -5.28 16.83 -9.25
C GLY A 16 -5.76 15.38 -9.37
N GLU A 17 -4.91 14.43 -9.77
CA GLU A 17 -5.27 13.00 -9.83
C GLU A 17 -5.07 12.32 -8.46
N GLN A 18 -5.81 11.22 -8.23
CA GLN A 18 -5.71 10.40 -7.01
C GLN A 18 -5.46 8.94 -7.37
N VAL A 19 -4.58 8.27 -6.61
CA VAL A 19 -4.38 6.81 -6.67
C VAL A 19 -5.22 6.19 -5.57
N PHE A 20 -6.18 5.36 -5.96
CA PHE A 20 -7.04 4.62 -5.05
C PHE A 20 -6.55 3.18 -4.92
N GLY A 21 -6.49 2.70 -3.67
CA GLY A 21 -6.35 1.28 -3.34
C GLY A 21 -7.63 0.76 -2.71
N VAL A 22 -7.78 -0.56 -2.64
CA VAL A 22 -8.95 -1.20 -1.99
C VAL A 22 -8.45 -2.02 -0.82
N ALA A 23 -8.81 -1.61 0.39
CA ALA A 23 -8.52 -2.38 1.58
C ALA A 23 -9.63 -3.43 1.83
N HIS A 24 -9.27 -4.70 1.78
CA HIS A 24 -10.05 -5.77 2.38
C HIS A 24 -9.77 -5.81 3.88
N ILE A 25 -10.79 -5.48 4.68
CA ILE A 25 -10.73 -5.53 6.14
C ILE A 25 -11.42 -6.80 6.60
N PHE A 26 -10.63 -7.75 7.10
CA PHE A 26 -11.17 -8.91 7.80
C PHE A 26 -11.09 -8.65 9.29
N ALA A 27 -12.24 -8.51 9.94
CA ALA A 27 -12.33 -8.29 11.38
C ALA A 27 -13.12 -9.45 12.01
N SER A 28 -12.43 -10.28 12.80
CA SER A 28 -13.01 -11.40 13.53
C SER A 28 -12.76 -11.23 15.04
N PHE A 29 -13.40 -12.07 15.84
CA PHE A 29 -13.23 -12.07 17.29
C PHE A 29 -11.81 -12.42 17.75
N ASN A 30 -11.02 -13.09 16.90
CA ASN A 30 -9.70 -13.58 17.26
C ASN A 30 -8.56 -12.81 16.58
N ASP A 31 -8.83 -12.13 15.45
CA ASP A 31 -7.83 -11.35 14.73
C ASP A 31 -8.44 -10.34 13.76
N THR A 32 -7.63 -9.34 13.37
CA THR A 32 -7.93 -8.33 12.38
C THR A 32 -6.83 -8.25 11.32
N PHE A 33 -7.20 -8.40 10.04
CA PHE A 33 -6.30 -8.22 8.90
C PHE A 33 -6.76 -7.05 8.01
N VAL A 34 -5.77 -6.33 7.49
CA VAL A 34 -5.96 -5.32 6.45
C VAL A 34 -5.11 -5.73 5.25
N HIS A 35 -5.74 -5.99 4.12
CA HIS A 35 -5.08 -6.32 2.86
C HIS A 35 -5.44 -5.28 1.82
N VAL A 36 -4.46 -4.47 1.42
CA VAL A 36 -4.60 -3.34 0.46
C VAL A 36 -4.06 -3.75 -0.90
#